data_AF-A0A1I4XSG3-F1
#
_entry.id   AF-A0A1I4XSG3-F1
#
_cell.length_a   1.000
_cell.length_b   1.000
_cell.length_c   1.000
_cell.angle_alpha   90.00
_cell.angle_beta   90.00
_cell.angle_gamma   90.00
#
_symmetry.space_group_name_H-M   'P 1'
#
loop_
_entity.id
_entity.type
_entity.pdbx_description
1 polymer ?
#
loop_
_entity_poly.entity_id
_entity_poly.type
_entity_poly.pdbx_seq_one_letter_code
_entity_poly.pdbx_strand_id
1 'polypeptide(L)'
;MKKREKAPSTFDPFLERLVRESDTSSDRIRAKLSNVYDWGFCELCWRSTEYSISVGAQKVFKRLKRGNVKVTPLTDAIRAAAQKKADALVARYEQAWKGEFGRYEPARMLMAYCDMVEMRGDRSVSAFREHVERRILIAAWARHGDLLRPTKLPGQPEGAAKPSKLYCEAHNPRRSDEARRAYQRDRRFALEYDELIDKIWSQEAGTLPKWDIEAHAYVRREAYRLLQALKSPTSTMDDLLTLGTMSQAEIARQLGVSRQAVSAAIKRRAQKQATR
;
A
#
# COMPACT_ATOMS: atom_id res chain seq x y z
N MET A 1 16.92 7.75 33.92
CA MET A 1 17.02 7.50 32.46
C MET A 1 16.78 6.02 32.20
N LYS A 2 15.65 5.62 31.59
CA LYS A 2 15.43 4.22 31.18
C LYS A 2 16.39 3.89 30.03
N LYS A 3 17.29 2.91 30.22
CA LYS A 3 18.11 2.32 29.16
C LYS A 3 17.16 1.89 28.03
N ARG A 4 17.33 2.43 26.83
CA ARG A 4 16.67 1.88 25.63
C ARG A 4 17.21 0.47 25.45
N GLU A 5 16.39 -0.54 25.72
CA GLU A 5 16.69 -1.91 25.35
C GLU A 5 17.05 -1.92 23.86
N LYS A 6 18.21 -2.51 23.53
CA LYS A 6 18.64 -2.64 22.14
C LYS A 6 17.61 -3.51 21.45
N ALA A 7 17.03 -3.00 20.36
CA ALA A 7 16.13 -3.78 19.53
C ALA A 7 16.81 -5.11 19.17
N PRO A 8 16.16 -6.25 19.43
CA PRO A 8 16.67 -7.58 19.06
C PRO A 8 17.07 -7.62 17.58
N SER A 9 18.03 -8.48 17.24
CA SER A 9 18.49 -8.68 15.86
C SER A 9 18.06 -10.07 15.40
N THR A 10 17.48 -10.16 14.21
CA THR A 10 17.10 -11.42 13.56
C THR A 10 17.97 -11.64 12.33
N PHE A 11 18.30 -12.90 12.03
CA PHE A 11 19.06 -13.23 10.82
C PHE A 11 18.11 -13.24 9.62
N ASP A 12 18.38 -12.41 8.62
CA ASP A 12 17.63 -12.41 7.36
C ASP A 12 18.35 -13.32 6.35
N PRO A 13 17.80 -14.50 6.01
CA PRO A 13 18.45 -15.45 5.12
C PRO A 13 18.53 -14.97 3.66
N PHE A 14 17.75 -13.97 3.26
CA PHE A 14 17.83 -13.38 1.92
C PHE A 14 18.91 -12.32 1.82
N LEU A 15 19.17 -11.62 2.92
CA LEU A 15 20.26 -10.64 3.03
C LEU A 15 21.55 -11.24 3.59
N GLU A 16 21.51 -12.51 4.01
CA GLU A 16 22.60 -13.27 4.64
C GLU A 16 23.27 -12.49 5.79
N ARG A 17 22.48 -11.73 6.55
CA ARG A 17 22.98 -10.86 7.63
C ARG A 17 21.98 -10.66 8.75
N LEU A 18 22.51 -10.32 9.93
CA LEU A 18 21.69 -9.86 11.05
C LEU A 18 21.09 -8.48 10.75
N VAL A 19 19.76 -8.41 10.77
CA VAL A 19 18.97 -7.18 10.67
C VAL A 19 18.26 -6.91 11.99
N ARG A 20 18.04 -5.64 12.32
CA ARG A 20 17.26 -5.27 13.51
C ARG A 20 15.81 -5.71 13.35
N GLU A 21 15.30 -6.39 14.36
CA GLU A 21 13.89 -6.73 14.53
C GLU A 21 13.09 -5.43 14.67
N SER A 22 12.02 -5.33 13.87
CA SER A 22 11.14 -4.18 13.62
C SER A 22 11.59 -2.77 14.06
N ASP A 23 11.64 -1.84 13.10
CA ASP A 23 12.07 -0.44 13.30
C ASP A 23 11.17 0.46 14.16
N THR A 24 10.22 -0.13 14.87
CA THR A 24 9.12 0.59 15.50
C THR A 24 8.73 -0.10 16.80
N SER A 25 8.66 0.67 17.88
CA SER A 25 8.06 0.23 19.14
C SER A 25 6.53 0.28 19.13
N SER A 26 5.91 0.72 18.02
CA SER A 26 4.45 0.79 17.89
C SER A 26 3.90 -0.53 17.35
N ASP A 27 3.10 -1.20 18.17
CA ASP A 27 2.41 -2.46 17.86
C ASP A 27 1.50 -2.33 16.65
N ARG A 28 0.79 -1.20 16.54
CA ARG A 28 -0.02 -0.87 15.36
C ARG A 28 0.81 -0.88 14.08
N ILE A 29 1.99 -0.25 14.10
CA ILE A 29 2.87 -0.24 12.93
C ILE A 29 3.42 -1.65 12.67
N ARG A 30 3.73 -2.43 13.72
CA ARG A 30 4.14 -3.83 13.56
C ARG A 30 3.05 -4.66 12.88
N ALA A 31 1.82 -4.59 13.38
CA ALA A 31 0.65 -5.29 12.83
C ALA A 31 0.36 -4.91 11.37
N LYS A 32 0.45 -3.62 11.03
CA LYS A 32 0.27 -3.18 9.64
C LYS A 32 1.39 -3.68 8.72
N LEU A 33 2.64 -3.65 9.19
CA LEU A 33 3.79 -4.10 8.40
C LEU A 33 3.88 -5.62 8.28
N SER A 34 3.31 -6.38 9.22
CA SER A 34 3.23 -7.85 9.14
C SER A 34 2.13 -8.33 8.18
N ASN A 35 1.16 -7.47 7.84
CA ASN A 35 0.19 -7.80 6.82
C ASN A 35 0.82 -7.59 5.43
N VAL A 36 0.88 -8.68 4.65
CA VAL A 36 1.57 -8.76 3.34
C VAL A 36 1.02 -7.78 2.30
N TYR A 37 -0.24 -7.33 2.46
CA TYR A 37 -0.92 -6.49 1.48
C TYR A 37 -1.23 -5.08 2.02
N ASP A 38 -1.63 -4.96 3.30
CA ASP A 38 -2.04 -3.68 3.87
C ASP A 38 -0.90 -2.70 4.16
N TRP A 39 0.34 -3.18 4.25
CA TRP A 39 1.51 -2.32 4.48
C TRP A 39 1.70 -1.28 3.36
N GLY A 40 1.23 -1.59 2.15
CA GLY A 40 1.37 -0.78 0.96
C GLY A 40 0.43 0.43 0.90
N PHE A 41 -0.71 0.38 1.59
CA PHE A 41 -1.84 1.29 1.39
C PHE A 41 -2.10 2.20 2.60
N CYS A 42 -2.55 3.43 2.32
CA CYS A 42 -3.00 4.37 3.33
C CYS A 42 -4.15 3.78 4.15
N GLU A 43 -4.20 4.06 5.44
CA GLU A 43 -5.34 3.62 6.28
C GLU A 43 -6.61 4.44 6.00
N LEU A 44 -6.50 5.60 5.35
CA LEU A 44 -7.63 6.52 5.14
C LEU A 44 -8.10 6.59 3.69
N CYS A 45 -7.37 5.95 2.78
CA CYS A 45 -7.72 5.86 1.38
C CYS A 45 -6.98 4.70 0.70
N TRP A 46 -7.22 4.54 -0.59
CA TRP A 46 -6.60 3.49 -1.38
C TRP A 46 -5.18 3.80 -1.87
N ARG A 47 -4.68 5.03 -1.68
CA ARG A 47 -3.36 5.42 -2.21
C ARG A 47 -2.23 4.74 -1.45
N SER A 48 -1.09 4.59 -2.12
CA SER A 48 0.12 4.05 -1.51
C SER A 48 0.61 4.92 -0.33
N THR A 49 1.10 4.26 0.73
CA THR A 49 1.75 4.97 1.85
C THR A 49 3.02 5.67 1.40
N GLU A 50 3.43 6.71 2.11
CA GLU A 50 4.73 7.33 1.87
C GLU A 50 5.87 6.32 2.02
N TYR A 51 5.74 5.39 2.97
CA TYR A 51 6.69 4.33 3.18
C TYR A 51 6.79 3.40 1.96
N SER A 52 5.67 2.94 1.39
CA SER A 52 5.72 2.05 0.21
C SER A 52 6.31 2.76 -1.01
N ILE A 53 5.95 4.03 -1.24
CA ILE A 53 6.59 4.87 -2.28
C ILE A 53 8.10 4.97 -2.05
N SER A 54 8.52 5.23 -0.81
CA SER A 54 9.93 5.39 -0.48
C SER A 54 10.72 4.07 -0.56
N VAL A 55 10.09 2.93 -0.30
CA VAL A 55 10.69 1.60 -0.51
C VAL A 55 10.83 1.30 -2.00
N GLY A 56 9.90 1.74 -2.86
CA GLY A 56 10.08 1.64 -4.31
C GLY A 56 11.25 2.48 -4.83
N ALA A 57 11.59 3.57 -4.15
CA ALA A 57 12.67 4.49 -4.51
C ALA A 57 14.01 4.19 -3.82
N GLN A 58 14.36 2.91 -3.63
CA GLN A 58 15.59 2.53 -2.91
C GLN A 58 16.86 3.18 -3.46
N LYS A 59 17.76 3.49 -2.52
CA LYS A 59 19.12 4.00 -2.77
C LYS A 59 20.12 3.10 -2.05
N VAL A 60 21.35 3.07 -2.55
CA VAL A 60 22.45 2.33 -1.94
C VAL A 60 23.58 3.26 -1.53
N PHE A 61 24.25 2.91 -0.43
CA PHE A 61 25.52 3.51 -0.07
C PHE A 61 26.64 2.90 -0.92
N LYS A 62 27.31 3.74 -1.72
CA LYS A 62 28.54 3.36 -2.42
C LYS A 62 29.75 3.92 -1.69
N ARG A 63 30.72 3.06 -1.38
CA ARG A 63 32.03 3.48 -0.87
C ARG A 63 32.92 3.91 -2.04
N LEU A 64 33.48 5.11 -1.96
CA LEU A 64 34.43 5.66 -2.92
C LEU A 64 35.87 5.27 -2.53
N LYS A 65 36.81 5.38 -3.48
CA LYS A 65 38.23 4.97 -3.32
C LYS A 65 38.97 5.58 -2.11
N ARG A 66 38.45 6.64 -1.50
CA ARG A 66 39.02 7.32 -0.32
C ARG A 66 38.25 7.08 0.99
N GLY A 67 37.38 6.07 1.04
CA GLY A 67 36.55 5.78 2.21
C GLY A 67 35.28 6.64 2.34
N ASN A 68 35.15 7.71 1.54
CA ASN A 68 33.94 8.52 1.48
C ASN A 68 32.73 7.70 1.01
N VAL A 69 31.58 7.91 1.63
CA VAL A 69 30.33 7.22 1.29
C VAL A 69 29.42 8.16 0.51
N LYS A 70 28.91 7.70 -0.64
CA LYS A 70 27.92 8.42 -1.46
C LYS A 70 26.62 7.64 -1.55
N VAL A 71 25.50 8.31 -1.27
CA VAL A 71 24.16 7.74 -1.53
C VAL A 71 23.86 7.88 -3.02
N THR A 72 23.57 6.77 -3.68
CA THR A 72 23.24 6.73 -5.12
C THR A 72 21.92 6.00 -5.32
N PRO A 73 20.99 6.52 -6.15
CA PRO A 73 19.81 5.75 -6.53
C PRO A 73 20.20 4.48 -7.29
N LEU A 74 19.36 3.45 -7.20
CA LEU A 74 19.49 2.28 -8.07
C LEU A 74 19.16 2.69 -9.51
N THR A 75 20.03 2.35 -10.44
CA THR A 75 19.81 2.58 -11.88
C THR A 75 18.76 1.61 -12.41
N ASP A 76 18.10 1.97 -13.51
CA ASP A 76 17.10 1.12 -14.14
C ASP A 76 17.66 -0.23 -14.58
N ALA A 77 18.93 -0.26 -15.04
CA ALA A 77 19.64 -1.50 -15.34
C ALA A 77 19.75 -2.44 -14.12
N ILE A 78 20.01 -1.90 -12.91
CA ILE A 78 20.07 -2.71 -11.69
C ILE A 78 18.67 -3.22 -11.32
N ARG A 79 17.64 -2.39 -11.48
CA ARG A 79 16.24 -2.77 -11.23
C ARG A 79 15.80 -3.88 -12.18
N ALA A 80 16.04 -3.72 -13.48
CA ALA A 80 15.71 -4.72 -14.50
C ALA A 80 16.47 -6.05 -14.28
N ALA A 81 17.76 -5.98 -13.93
CA ALA A 81 18.54 -7.18 -13.62
C ALA A 81 18.03 -7.91 -12.36
N ALA A 82 17.60 -7.17 -11.34
CA ALA A 82 16.98 -7.75 -10.14
C ALA A 82 15.63 -8.40 -10.48
N GLN A 83 14.79 -7.73 -11.29
CA GLN A 83 13.52 -8.27 -11.74
C GLN A 83 13.71 -9.56 -12.53
N LYS A 84 14.67 -9.59 -13.46
CA LYS A 84 15.01 -10.81 -14.23
C LYS A 84 15.41 -11.98 -13.33
N LYS A 85 16.06 -11.74 -12.18
CA LYS A 85 16.37 -12.79 -11.20
C LYS A 85 15.12 -13.31 -10.50
N ALA A 86 14.21 -12.43 -10.11
CA ALA A 86 12.93 -12.83 -9.53
C ALA A 86 12.11 -13.65 -10.53
N ASP A 87 11.99 -13.17 -11.78
CA ASP A 87 11.27 -13.86 -12.84
C ASP A 87 11.87 -15.25 -13.15
N ALA A 88 13.20 -15.37 -13.20
CA ALA A 88 13.86 -16.65 -13.40
C ALA A 88 13.57 -17.66 -12.27
N LEU A 89 13.48 -17.19 -11.02
CA LEU A 89 13.13 -18.05 -9.88
C LEU A 89 11.67 -18.52 -9.96
N VAL A 90 10.75 -17.63 -10.34
CA VAL A 90 9.33 -17.97 -10.55
C VAL A 90 9.17 -18.95 -11.72
N ALA A 91 9.86 -18.72 -12.83
CA ALA A 91 9.85 -19.62 -13.98
C ALA A 91 10.36 -21.03 -13.61
N ARG A 92 11.44 -21.11 -12.81
CA ARG A 92 11.95 -22.39 -12.29
C ARG A 92 10.91 -23.10 -11.43
N TYR A 93 10.17 -22.36 -10.59
CA TYR A 93 9.11 -22.94 -9.78
C TYR A 93 7.96 -23.48 -10.64
N GLU A 94 7.56 -22.75 -11.67
CA GLU A 94 6.56 -23.20 -12.64
C GLU A 94 7.01 -24.48 -13.37
N GLN A 95 8.25 -24.54 -13.84
CA GLN A 95 8.85 -25.73 -14.46
C GLN A 95 8.93 -26.91 -13.48
N ALA A 96 9.28 -26.65 -12.21
CA ALA A 96 9.28 -27.68 -11.18
C ALA A 96 7.89 -28.30 -10.99
N TRP A 97 6.82 -27.50 -11.06
CA TRP A 97 5.44 -27.99 -11.01
C TRP A 97 5.07 -28.87 -12.20
N LYS A 98 5.68 -28.63 -13.35
CA LYS A 98 5.53 -29.48 -14.56
C LYS A 98 6.36 -30.76 -14.49
N GLY A 99 7.16 -30.95 -13.43
CA GLY A 99 7.94 -32.16 -13.16
C GLY A 99 9.38 -32.15 -13.70
N GLU A 100 9.85 -31.04 -14.28
CA GLU A 100 11.16 -30.96 -14.96
C GLU A 100 12.37 -31.21 -14.03
N PHE A 101 12.20 -31.00 -12.72
CA PHE A 101 13.29 -31.10 -11.72
C PHE A 101 13.04 -32.19 -10.68
N GLY A 102 12.13 -33.12 -10.96
CA GLY A 102 11.74 -34.19 -10.06
C GLY A 102 10.65 -33.81 -9.05
N ARG A 103 10.02 -34.85 -8.50
CA ARG A 103 8.75 -34.76 -7.74
C ARG A 103 8.78 -33.82 -6.52
N TYR A 104 9.93 -33.68 -5.87
CA TYR A 104 10.04 -32.96 -4.61
C TYR A 104 10.53 -31.50 -4.74
N GLU A 105 10.95 -31.09 -5.94
CA GLU A 105 11.55 -29.76 -6.13
C GLU A 105 10.58 -28.60 -5.82
N PRO A 106 9.28 -28.62 -6.22
CA PRO A 106 8.35 -27.55 -5.85
C PRO A 106 8.24 -27.37 -4.33
N ALA A 107 8.15 -28.48 -3.60
CA ALA A 107 8.06 -28.45 -2.14
C ALA A 107 9.36 -27.91 -1.50
N ARG A 108 10.53 -28.27 -2.04
CA ARG A 108 11.83 -27.72 -1.59
C ARG A 108 11.91 -26.21 -1.82
N MET A 109 11.47 -25.74 -2.99
CA MET A 109 11.47 -24.30 -3.29
C MET A 109 10.52 -23.53 -2.37
N LEU A 110 9.32 -24.05 -2.11
CA LEU A 110 8.39 -23.47 -1.14
C LEU A 110 9.02 -23.35 0.25
N MET A 111 9.60 -24.43 0.75
CA MET A 111 10.26 -24.45 2.07
C MET A 111 11.47 -23.53 2.16
N ALA A 112 12.19 -23.32 1.05
CA ALA A 112 13.39 -22.49 1.03
C ALA A 112 13.07 -20.99 0.96
N TYR A 113 12.01 -20.61 0.24
CA TYR A 113 11.76 -19.21 -0.11
C TYR A 113 10.49 -18.60 0.50
N CYS A 114 9.54 -19.42 0.94
CA CYS A 114 8.24 -18.97 1.42
C CYS A 114 8.01 -19.37 2.88
N ASP A 115 7.17 -18.58 3.57
CA ASP A 115 6.59 -19.00 4.84
C ASP A 115 5.27 -19.74 4.56
N MET A 116 5.23 -21.02 4.90
CA MET A 116 4.06 -21.88 4.63
C MET A 116 2.80 -21.44 5.39
N VAL A 117 2.95 -20.76 6.52
CA VAL A 117 1.82 -20.19 7.29
C VAL A 117 1.26 -18.97 6.56
N GLU A 118 2.12 -18.11 6.03
CA GLU A 118 1.73 -16.94 5.23
C GLU A 118 1.02 -17.36 3.93
N MET A 119 1.49 -18.42 3.29
CA MET A 119 0.89 -18.94 2.05
C MET A 119 -0.49 -19.57 2.24
N ARG A 120 -0.89 -19.93 3.48
CA ARG A 120 -2.19 -20.56 3.79
C ARG A 120 -2.53 -21.78 2.91
N GLY A 121 -1.50 -22.51 2.48
CA GLY A 121 -1.66 -23.67 1.61
C GLY A 121 -1.83 -23.37 0.12
N ASP A 122 -1.88 -22.10 -0.31
CA ASP A 122 -1.81 -21.74 -1.73
C ASP A 122 -0.40 -22.00 -2.25
N ARG A 123 -0.28 -22.91 -3.22
CA ARG A 123 1.00 -23.31 -3.83
C ARG A 123 1.10 -22.90 -5.29
N SER A 124 0.17 -22.07 -5.76
CA SER A 124 0.16 -21.57 -7.14
C SER A 124 1.44 -20.78 -7.46
N VAL A 125 1.75 -20.68 -8.76
CA VAL A 125 2.91 -19.91 -9.25
C VAL A 125 2.78 -18.42 -8.90
N SER A 126 1.56 -17.89 -8.92
CA SER A 126 1.27 -16.51 -8.54
C SER A 126 1.52 -16.28 -7.05
N ALA A 127 0.99 -17.14 -6.17
CA ALA A 127 1.24 -17.05 -4.73
C ALA A 127 2.74 -17.15 -4.40
N PHE A 128 3.47 -18.03 -5.11
CA PHE A 128 4.92 -18.11 -4.98
C PHE A 128 5.63 -16.81 -5.39
N ARG A 129 5.29 -16.23 -6.55
CA ARG A 129 5.86 -14.96 -7.03
C ARG A 129 5.74 -13.86 -5.99
N GLU A 130 4.58 -13.68 -5.38
CA GLU A 130 4.34 -12.61 -4.40
C GLU A 130 5.25 -12.71 -3.17
N HIS A 131 5.51 -13.92 -2.69
CA HIS A 131 6.36 -14.16 -1.53
C HIS A 131 7.84 -13.94 -1.85
N VAL A 132 8.28 -14.33 -3.05
CA VAL A 132 9.71 -14.33 -3.38
C VAL A 132 10.17 -13.05 -4.09
N GLU A 133 9.34 -12.42 -4.91
CA GLU A 133 9.76 -11.34 -5.81
C GLU A 133 10.40 -10.20 -5.03
N ARG A 134 9.70 -9.66 -4.03
CA ARG A 134 10.22 -8.55 -3.24
C ARG A 134 11.49 -8.92 -2.47
N ARG A 135 11.56 -10.14 -1.94
CA ARG A 135 12.73 -10.63 -1.19
C ARG A 135 13.95 -10.72 -2.10
N ILE A 136 13.78 -11.28 -3.30
CA ILE A 136 14.82 -11.38 -4.32
C ILE A 136 15.25 -10.00 -4.83
N LEU A 137 14.32 -9.08 -5.04
CA LEU A 137 14.63 -7.70 -5.42
C LEU A 137 15.51 -7.01 -4.37
N ILE A 138 15.10 -7.05 -3.09
CA ILE A 138 15.86 -6.44 -2.00
C ILE A 138 17.25 -7.10 -1.87
N ALA A 139 17.33 -8.43 -1.91
CA ALA A 139 18.59 -9.15 -1.87
C ALA A 139 19.51 -8.79 -3.04
N ALA A 140 18.97 -8.69 -4.26
CA ALA A 140 19.73 -8.29 -5.43
C ALA A 140 20.24 -6.84 -5.33
N TRP A 141 19.41 -5.92 -4.84
CA TRP A 141 19.79 -4.53 -4.65
C TRP A 141 20.86 -4.36 -3.57
N ALA A 142 20.79 -5.13 -2.48
CA ALA A 142 21.76 -5.12 -1.39
C ALA A 142 23.18 -5.51 -1.82
N ARG A 143 23.33 -6.27 -2.92
CA ARG A 143 24.66 -6.60 -3.49
C ARG A 143 25.39 -5.38 -4.07
N HIS A 144 24.67 -4.30 -4.36
CA HIS A 144 25.25 -3.08 -4.92
C HIS A 144 25.65 -2.04 -3.84
N GLY A 145 25.45 -2.38 -2.57
CA GLY A 145 25.79 -1.55 -1.41
C GLY A 145 24.74 -1.66 -0.31
N ASP A 146 25.05 -1.11 0.87
CA ASP A 146 24.07 -1.07 1.96
C ASP A 146 22.83 -0.29 1.53
N LEU A 147 21.68 -0.96 1.57
CA LEU A 147 20.40 -0.35 1.29
C LEU A 147 20.16 0.80 2.28
N LEU A 148 20.03 2.01 1.76
CA LEU A 148 19.63 3.14 2.56
C LEU A 148 18.16 2.97 2.91
N ARG A 149 17.88 2.80 4.20
CA ARG A 149 16.49 2.87 4.67
C ARG A 149 15.88 4.21 4.27
N PRO A 150 14.63 4.21 3.77
CA PRO A 150 13.99 5.46 3.39
C PRO A 150 13.80 6.34 4.62
N THR A 151 14.64 7.37 4.73
CA THR A 151 14.54 8.40 5.76
C THR A 151 13.70 9.58 5.31
N LYS A 152 13.43 9.69 4.00
CA LYS A 152 12.63 10.74 3.37
C LYS A 152 11.94 10.24 2.10
N LEU A 153 10.89 10.94 1.68
CA LEU A 153 10.26 10.74 0.37
C LEU A 153 11.22 11.19 -0.75
N PRO A 154 11.08 10.63 -1.97
CA PRO A 154 11.79 11.11 -3.15
C PRO A 154 11.59 12.62 -3.35
N GLY A 155 12.64 13.34 -3.74
CA GLY A 155 12.57 14.78 -4.01
C GLY A 155 12.52 15.71 -2.79
N GLN A 156 12.35 15.20 -1.57
CA GLN A 156 12.26 16.04 -0.37
C GLN A 156 13.63 16.57 0.11
N PRO A 157 13.69 17.80 0.68
CA PRO A 157 14.91 18.39 1.20
C PRO A 157 15.45 17.64 2.42
N GLU A 158 16.67 17.97 2.81
CA GLU A 158 17.28 17.46 4.04
C GLU A 158 16.54 18.00 5.28
N GLY A 159 16.34 17.15 6.29
CA GLY A 159 15.53 17.49 7.48
C GLY A 159 14.01 17.30 7.32
N ALA A 160 13.51 16.96 6.14
CA ALA A 160 12.10 16.67 5.93
C ALA A 160 11.60 15.52 6.84
N ALA A 161 10.33 15.58 7.24
CA ALA A 161 9.75 14.56 8.12
C ALA A 161 9.83 13.15 7.47
N LYS A 162 10.09 12.13 8.29
CA LYS A 162 10.21 10.75 7.83
C LYS A 162 8.93 10.27 7.12
N PRO A 163 9.05 9.37 6.11
CA PRO A 163 7.90 8.77 5.45
C PRO A 163 6.97 8.07 6.45
N SER A 164 5.68 8.33 6.35
CA SER A 164 4.65 7.64 7.13
C SER A 164 4.48 6.20 6.66
N LYS A 165 4.49 5.27 7.61
CA LYS A 165 4.14 3.86 7.39
C LYS A 165 2.63 3.61 7.34
N LEU A 166 1.83 4.60 7.72
CA LEU A 166 0.36 4.47 7.83
C LEU A 166 -0.39 5.26 6.76
N TYR A 167 0.19 6.37 6.28
CA TYR A 167 -0.52 7.37 5.50
C TYR A 167 0.21 7.68 4.19
N CYS A 168 -0.56 8.03 3.16
CA CYS A 168 -0.03 8.68 1.96
C CYS A 168 0.34 10.15 2.26
N GLU A 169 1.02 10.80 1.32
CA GLU A 169 1.43 12.21 1.47
C GLU A 169 0.25 13.16 1.71
N ALA A 170 -0.88 12.91 1.05
CA ALA A 170 -2.11 13.69 1.21
C ALA A 170 -2.83 13.46 2.55
N HIS A 171 -2.46 12.44 3.31
CA HIS A 171 -3.07 12.10 4.61
C HIS A 171 -2.09 12.16 5.77
N ASN A 172 -0.82 12.53 5.54
CA ASN A 172 0.16 12.67 6.60
C ASN A 172 0.11 14.09 7.19
N PRO A 173 -0.34 14.28 8.46
CA PRO A 173 -0.52 15.60 9.06
C PRO A 173 0.76 16.44 9.21
N ARG A 174 1.93 15.79 9.01
CA ARG A 174 3.26 16.42 9.06
C ARG A 174 3.71 16.99 7.72
N ARG A 175 2.94 16.81 6.64
CA ARG A 175 3.31 17.28 5.29
C ARG A 175 2.82 18.67 4.98
N SER A 176 1.56 18.96 5.30
CA SER A 176 0.95 20.26 5.08
C SER A 176 -0.31 20.42 5.92
N ASP A 177 -0.79 21.65 6.04
CA ASP A 177 -2.08 21.92 6.69
C ASP A 177 -3.23 21.27 5.92
N GLU A 178 -3.14 21.18 4.60
CA GLU A 178 -4.15 20.49 3.79
C GLU A 178 -4.17 18.99 4.08
N ALA A 179 -3.00 18.35 4.18
CA ALA A 179 -2.91 16.95 4.56
C ALA A 179 -3.41 16.72 5.99
N ARG A 180 -3.20 17.68 6.91
CA ARG A 180 -3.76 17.64 8.27
C ARG A 180 -5.28 17.73 8.26
N ARG A 181 -5.86 18.63 7.47
CA ARG A 181 -7.33 18.75 7.33
C ARG A 181 -7.93 17.47 6.73
N ALA A 182 -7.32 16.96 5.66
CA ALA A 182 -7.74 15.71 5.03
C ALA A 182 -7.68 14.54 6.02
N TYR A 183 -6.60 14.41 6.77
CA TYR A 183 -6.49 13.42 7.85
C TYR A 183 -7.60 13.57 8.89
N GLN A 184 -7.84 14.78 9.40
CA GLN A 184 -8.87 15.01 10.44
C GLN A 184 -10.29 14.73 9.95
N ARG A 185 -10.56 15.04 8.68
CA ARG A 185 -11.84 14.74 8.02
C ARG A 185 -12.02 13.24 7.84
N ASP A 186 -11.03 12.58 7.25
CA ASP A 186 -11.18 11.20 6.78
C ASP A 186 -10.97 10.16 7.90
N ARG A 187 -10.16 10.46 8.93
CA ARG A 187 -9.93 9.56 10.08
C ARG A 187 -11.19 9.18 10.85
N ARG A 188 -12.22 10.04 10.80
CA ARG A 188 -13.50 9.80 11.50
C ARG A 188 -14.26 8.63 10.91
N PHE A 189 -13.92 8.28 9.67
CA PHE A 189 -14.59 7.27 8.88
C PHE A 189 -13.69 6.07 8.57
N ALA A 190 -12.64 5.89 9.38
CA ALA A 190 -11.68 4.81 9.16
C ALA A 190 -12.35 3.45 9.35
N LEU A 191 -13.26 3.33 10.32
CA LEU A 191 -14.01 2.10 10.57
C LEU A 191 -14.94 1.77 9.42
N GLU A 192 -15.71 2.75 8.94
CA GLU A 192 -16.63 2.58 7.80
C GLU A 192 -15.86 2.26 6.51
N TYR A 193 -14.63 2.76 6.38
CA TYR A 193 -13.76 2.38 5.27
C TYR A 193 -13.37 0.90 5.34
N ASP A 194 -12.93 0.44 6.51
CA ASP A 194 -12.54 -0.96 6.74
C ASP A 194 -13.76 -1.91 6.59
N GLU A 195 -14.93 -1.52 7.10
CA GLU A 195 -16.20 -2.26 6.92
C GLU A 195 -16.59 -2.40 5.44
N LEU A 196 -16.40 -1.34 4.63
CA LEU A 196 -16.66 -1.40 3.19
C LEU A 196 -15.65 -2.31 2.47
N ILE A 197 -14.38 -2.31 2.88
CA ILE A 197 -13.38 -3.25 2.36
C ILE A 197 -13.81 -4.69 2.63
N ASP A 198 -14.19 -5.00 3.88
CA ASP A 198 -14.64 -6.34 4.27
C ASP A 198 -15.91 -6.77 3.54
N LYS A 199 -16.84 -5.82 3.34
CA LYS A 199 -18.07 -6.05 2.59
C LYS A 199 -17.79 -6.39 1.12
N ILE A 200 -16.93 -5.62 0.44
CA ILE A 200 -16.56 -5.89 -0.96
C ILE A 200 -15.88 -7.26 -1.06
N TRP A 201 -14.94 -7.57 -0.16
CA TRP A 201 -14.29 -8.88 -0.14
C TRP A 201 -15.26 -10.03 0.08
N SER A 202 -16.31 -9.82 0.87
CA SER A 202 -17.35 -10.83 1.11
C SER A 202 -18.26 -11.01 -0.11
N GLN A 203 -18.57 -9.93 -0.82
CA GLN A 203 -19.41 -9.94 -2.02
C GLN A 203 -18.68 -10.52 -3.24
N GLU A 204 -17.39 -10.21 -3.40
CA GLU A 204 -16.56 -10.63 -4.53
C GLU A 204 -15.67 -11.85 -4.19
N ALA A 205 -16.03 -12.61 -3.14
CA ALA A 205 -15.22 -13.71 -2.61
C ALA A 205 -14.93 -14.83 -3.64
N GLY A 206 -15.72 -14.94 -4.71
CA GLY A 206 -15.54 -15.91 -5.79
C GLY A 206 -14.90 -15.36 -7.07
N THR A 207 -14.74 -14.04 -7.19
CA THR A 207 -14.25 -13.37 -8.42
C THR A 207 -12.88 -12.74 -8.26
N LEU A 208 -12.55 -12.21 -7.08
CA LEU A 208 -11.27 -11.57 -6.84
C LEU A 208 -10.28 -12.51 -6.14
N PRO A 209 -9.07 -12.69 -6.71
CA PRO A 209 -8.01 -13.41 -6.01
C PRO A 209 -7.59 -12.62 -4.76
N LYS A 210 -7.89 -13.15 -3.57
CA LYS A 210 -7.53 -12.55 -2.27
C LYS A 210 -6.02 -12.39 -2.05
N TRP A 211 -5.22 -13.03 -2.88
CA TRP A 211 -3.77 -12.94 -2.85
C TRP A 211 -3.22 -11.81 -3.74
N ASP A 212 -3.96 -11.33 -4.76
CA ASP A 212 -3.42 -10.36 -5.72
C ASP A 212 -3.40 -8.92 -5.18
N ILE A 213 -2.22 -8.28 -5.20
CA ILE A 213 -2.05 -6.88 -4.78
C ILE A 213 -2.90 -5.89 -5.61
N GLU A 214 -3.14 -6.18 -6.89
CA GLU A 214 -4.01 -5.34 -7.74
C GLU A 214 -5.48 -5.51 -7.35
N ALA A 215 -5.92 -6.72 -6.99
CA ALA A 215 -7.23 -6.95 -6.40
C ALA A 215 -7.39 -6.19 -5.07
N HIS A 216 -6.38 -6.21 -4.18
CA HIS A 216 -6.38 -5.39 -2.96
C HIS A 216 -6.47 -3.90 -3.26
N ALA A 217 -5.72 -3.41 -4.26
CA ALA A 217 -5.76 -2.02 -4.69
C ALA A 217 -7.13 -1.63 -5.26
N TYR A 218 -7.77 -2.53 -6.01
CA TYR A 218 -9.12 -2.36 -6.54
C TYR A 218 -10.14 -2.27 -5.40
N VAL A 219 -10.19 -3.26 -4.50
CA VAL A 219 -11.14 -3.29 -3.38
C VAL A 219 -11.02 -2.03 -2.53
N ARG A 220 -9.80 -1.64 -2.17
CA ARG A 220 -9.56 -0.42 -1.38
C ARG A 220 -10.00 0.84 -2.12
N ARG A 221 -9.80 0.92 -3.44
CA ARG A 221 -10.24 2.06 -4.27
C ARG A 221 -11.75 2.14 -4.35
N GLU A 222 -12.39 1.00 -4.50
CA GLU A 222 -13.84 0.90 -4.59
C GLU A 222 -14.50 1.20 -3.25
N ALA A 223 -13.99 0.66 -2.14
CA ALA A 223 -14.42 1.04 -0.80
C ALA A 223 -14.28 2.55 -0.56
N TYR A 224 -13.20 3.17 -1.03
CA TYR A 224 -12.99 4.61 -0.88
C TYR A 224 -14.00 5.39 -1.73
N ARG A 225 -14.28 4.94 -2.96
CA ARG A 225 -15.29 5.52 -3.84
C ARG A 225 -16.68 5.47 -3.20
N LEU A 226 -17.09 4.30 -2.71
CA LEU A 226 -18.36 4.09 -2.01
C LEU A 226 -18.46 4.97 -0.76
N LEU A 227 -17.39 5.04 0.03
CA LEU A 227 -17.34 5.88 1.21
C LEU A 227 -17.47 7.37 0.87
N GLN A 228 -16.82 7.84 -0.20
CA GLN A 228 -16.96 9.22 -0.66
C GLN A 228 -18.37 9.52 -1.19
N ALA A 229 -19.02 8.55 -1.84
CA ALA A 229 -20.42 8.67 -2.27
C ALA A 229 -21.37 8.78 -1.06
N LEU A 230 -21.15 7.98 -0.02
CA LEU A 230 -21.92 8.07 1.24
C LEU A 230 -21.68 9.38 1.99
N LYS A 231 -20.44 9.89 1.98
CA LYS A 231 -20.04 11.16 2.60
C LYS A 231 -20.50 12.39 1.84
N SER A 232 -20.78 12.25 0.55
CA SER A 232 -21.13 13.37 -0.34
C SER A 232 -22.57 13.22 -0.82
N PRO A 233 -23.56 13.67 -0.01
CA PRO A 233 -24.93 13.85 -0.50
C PRO A 233 -24.99 14.76 -1.74
N THR A 234 -23.97 15.61 -1.94
CA THR A 234 -23.95 16.66 -2.95
C THR A 234 -23.55 16.18 -4.35
N SER A 235 -22.67 15.17 -4.51
CA SER A 235 -22.34 14.66 -5.86
C SER A 235 -23.45 13.77 -6.39
N THR A 236 -24.01 12.92 -5.53
CA THR A 236 -25.24 12.17 -5.82
C THR A 236 -26.44 13.09 -6.02
N MET A 237 -26.55 14.20 -5.28
CA MET A 237 -27.53 15.25 -5.61
C MET A 237 -27.27 15.90 -6.96
N ASP A 238 -26.04 16.26 -7.31
CA ASP A 238 -25.75 16.91 -8.59
C ASP A 238 -26.04 15.96 -9.77
N ASP A 239 -25.75 14.67 -9.63
CA ASP A 239 -26.06 13.63 -10.61
C ASP A 239 -27.58 13.45 -10.76
N LEU A 240 -28.32 13.35 -9.64
CA LEU A 240 -29.79 13.23 -9.63
C LEU A 240 -30.48 14.51 -10.13
N LEU A 241 -29.93 15.69 -9.83
CA LEU A 241 -30.39 16.97 -10.36
C LEU A 241 -30.09 17.13 -11.85
N THR A 242 -29.04 16.50 -12.36
CA THR A 242 -28.68 16.51 -13.79
C THR A 242 -29.57 15.57 -14.60
N LEU A 243 -30.05 14.47 -14.00
CA LEU A 243 -31.03 13.57 -14.59
C LEU A 243 -32.42 14.23 -14.76
N GLY A 244 -32.74 15.26 -13.97
CA GLY A 244 -33.90 16.15 -14.16
C GLY A 244 -35.28 15.53 -13.97
N THR A 245 -35.38 14.24 -13.70
CA THR A 245 -36.64 13.48 -13.64
C THR A 245 -37.24 13.34 -12.25
N MET A 246 -36.51 13.70 -11.19
CA MET A 246 -36.93 13.49 -9.80
C MET A 246 -37.20 14.82 -9.08
N SER A 247 -38.28 14.86 -8.30
CA SER A 247 -38.62 16.00 -7.45
C SER A 247 -37.66 16.11 -6.26
N GLN A 248 -37.52 17.32 -5.69
CA GLN A 248 -36.67 17.56 -4.51
C GLN A 248 -37.02 16.65 -3.32
N ALA A 249 -38.30 16.25 -3.19
CA ALA A 249 -38.76 15.36 -2.13
C ALA A 249 -38.37 13.89 -2.38
N GLU A 250 -38.30 13.48 -3.65
CA GLU A 250 -37.82 12.14 -4.02
C GLU A 250 -36.30 12.03 -3.86
N ILE A 251 -35.57 13.07 -4.25
CA ILE A 251 -34.12 13.17 -4.03
C ILE A 251 -33.80 13.14 -2.53
N ALA A 252 -34.55 13.88 -1.72
CA ALA A 252 -34.40 13.89 -0.26
C ALA A 252 -34.63 12.50 0.36
N ARG A 253 -35.69 11.80 -0.06
CA ARG A 253 -36.01 10.45 0.42
C ARG A 253 -34.96 9.43 0.00
N GLN A 254 -34.49 9.48 -1.23
CA GLN A 254 -33.52 8.53 -1.76
C GLN A 254 -32.13 8.70 -1.11
N LEU A 255 -31.77 9.93 -0.74
CA LEU A 255 -30.48 10.24 -0.13
C LEU A 255 -30.51 10.26 1.40
N GLY A 256 -31.68 10.07 2.02
CA GLY A 256 -31.82 10.12 3.48
C GLY A 256 -31.49 11.49 4.09
N VAL A 257 -31.69 12.58 3.33
CA VAL A 257 -31.38 13.96 3.75
C VAL A 257 -32.64 14.83 3.80
N SER A 258 -32.57 15.96 4.50
CA SER A 258 -33.70 16.88 4.57
C SER A 258 -33.94 17.59 3.22
N ARG A 259 -35.21 17.88 2.90
CA ARG A 259 -35.58 18.65 1.70
C ARG A 259 -34.90 20.03 1.65
N GLN A 260 -34.63 20.62 2.82
CA GLN A 260 -33.90 21.89 2.92
C GLN A 260 -32.43 21.76 2.50
N ALA A 261 -31.76 20.64 2.82
CA ALA A 261 -30.41 20.36 2.36
C ALA A 261 -30.35 20.23 0.83
N VAL A 262 -31.37 19.61 0.22
CA VAL A 262 -31.52 19.52 -1.24
C VAL A 262 -31.68 20.91 -1.87
N SER A 263 -32.59 21.73 -1.33
CA SER A 263 -32.80 23.11 -1.79
C SER A 263 -31.54 23.98 -1.68
N ALA A 264 -30.80 23.86 -0.57
CA ALA A 264 -29.58 24.62 -0.33
C ALA A 264 -28.48 24.30 -1.35
N ALA A 265 -28.31 23.04 -1.76
CA ALA A 265 -27.31 22.72 -2.76
C ALA A 265 -27.70 23.14 -4.18
N ILE A 266 -29.00 23.08 -4.53
CA ILE A 266 -29.50 23.64 -5.81
C ILE A 266 -29.12 25.12 -5.91
N LYS A 267 -29.34 25.89 -4.83
CA LYS A 267 -28.94 27.31 -4.76
C LYS A 267 -27.43 27.50 -4.92
N ARG A 268 -26.60 26.68 -4.25
CA ARG A 268 -25.14 26.73 -4.40
C ARG A 268 -24.69 26.40 -5.82
N ARG A 269 -25.33 25.44 -6.49
CA ARG A 269 -25.06 25.10 -7.90
C ARG A 269 -25.37 26.26 -8.83
N ALA A 270 -26.54 26.88 -8.68
CA ALA A 270 -26.94 28.04 -9.48
C ALA A 270 -25.94 29.21 -9.32
N GLN A 271 -25.51 29.48 -8.09
CA GLN A 271 -24.47 30.50 -7.82
C GLN A 271 -23.12 30.16 -8.45
N LYS A 272 -22.73 28.89 -8.43
CA LYS A 272 -21.46 28.39 -9.00
C LYS A 272 -21.45 28.37 -10.53
N GLN A 273 -22.62 28.23 -11.15
CA GLN A 273 -22.80 28.37 -12.60
C GLN A 273 -22.85 29.84 -13.03
N ALA A 274 -23.42 30.73 -12.21
CA ALA A 274 -23.45 32.16 -12.49
C ALA A 274 -22.10 32.88 -12.30
N THR A 275 -21.14 32.22 -11.62
CA THR A 275 -19.78 32.74 -11.38
C THR A 275 -18.72 32.09 -12.29
N ARG A 276 -19.14 31.26 -13.24
CA ARG A 276 -18.32 30.68 -14.31
C ARG A 276 -18.61 31.37 -15.62
#